data_AF-A0A8J3V636-F1
#
_entry.id   AF-A0A8J3V636-F1
#
_cell.length_a   1.000
_cell.length_b   1.000
_cell.length_c   1.000
_cell.angle_alpha   90.00
_cell.angle_beta   90.00
_cell.angle_gamma   90.00
#
_symmetry.space_group_name_H-M   'P 1'
#
loop_
_entity.id
_entity.type
_entity.pdbx_description
1 polymer ?
#
loop_
_entity_poly.entity_id
_entity_poly.type
_entity_poly.pdbx_seq_one_letter_code
_entity_poly.pdbx_strand_id
1 'polypeptide(L)'
;MPAKLDHTIVHSSDRFTSAHFLTDLIGAPEPKAYGPFAAVPLANGVTVDYADSIVKPDRLVMQHLALLVSEEEFDEIFARIVERRLPYWAEPAHKGSQQINHRHHGRGVYVDDPDGHAIEFLTHTYVMDGTG
;
A
#
# COMPACT_ATOMS: atom_id res chain seq x y z
N MET A 1 0.31 16.53 23.46
CA MET A 1 -0.85 16.30 22.56
C MET A 1 -0.40 15.27 21.53
N PRO A 2 -1.08 14.13 21.37
CA PRO A 2 -0.66 13.18 20.35
C PRO A 2 -1.02 13.74 18.96
N ALA A 3 -0.02 13.96 18.12
CA ALA A 3 -0.22 14.23 16.71
C ALA A 3 -0.82 12.98 16.03
N LYS A 4 -1.71 13.18 15.06
CA LYS A 4 -2.26 12.11 14.21
C LYS A 4 -1.86 12.38 12.77
N LEU A 5 -1.51 11.34 12.04
CA LEU A 5 -1.40 11.43 10.59
C LEU A 5 -2.81 11.61 10.02
N ASP A 6 -3.00 12.61 9.18
CA ASP A 6 -4.28 12.93 8.53
C ASP A 6 -4.26 12.50 7.06
N HIS A 7 -3.20 12.87 6.34
CA HIS A 7 -2.96 12.44 4.97
C HIS A 7 -1.45 12.38 4.68
N THR A 8 -1.11 11.68 3.61
CA THR A 8 0.25 11.66 3.04
C THR A 8 0.15 11.72 1.52
N ILE A 9 1.11 12.42 0.90
CA ILE A 9 1.21 12.46 -0.56
C ILE A 9 2.08 11.29 -1.04
N VAL A 10 1.60 10.61 -2.08
CA VAL A 10 2.38 9.64 -2.86
C VAL A 10 2.58 10.21 -4.25
N HIS A 11 3.84 10.36 -4.67
CA HIS A 11 4.13 10.90 -6.00
C HIS A 11 4.01 9.80 -7.04
N SER A 12 3.32 10.06 -8.13
CA SER A 12 3.04 9.05 -9.17
C SER A 12 3.27 9.64 -10.56
N SER A 13 3.41 8.80 -11.57
CA SER A 13 3.42 9.25 -12.96
C SER A 13 2.00 9.54 -13.49
N ASP A 14 1.00 8.84 -12.96
CA ASP A 14 -0.42 9.09 -13.19
C ASP A 14 -1.20 8.84 -11.89
N ARG A 15 -1.77 9.90 -11.31
CA ARG A 15 -2.37 9.84 -9.97
C ARG A 15 -3.57 8.91 -9.88
N PHE A 16 -4.36 8.79 -10.94
CA PHE A 16 -5.55 7.94 -10.91
C PHE A 16 -5.19 6.49 -11.15
N THR A 17 -4.22 6.20 -12.02
CA THR A 17 -3.72 4.85 -12.25
C THR A 17 -3.19 4.22 -10.96
N SER A 18 -2.36 4.96 -10.21
CA SER A 18 -1.79 4.46 -8.95
C SER A 18 -2.84 4.43 -7.81
N ALA A 19 -3.78 5.39 -7.78
CA ALA A 19 -4.89 5.34 -6.83
C ALA A 19 -5.85 4.17 -7.10
N HIS A 20 -6.23 3.91 -8.36
CA HIS A 20 -7.07 2.77 -8.74
C HIS A 20 -6.38 1.46 -8.43
N PHE A 21 -5.07 1.36 -8.65
CA PHE A 21 -4.30 0.18 -8.27
C PHE A 21 -4.50 -0.17 -6.80
N LEU A 22 -4.38 0.81 -5.90
CA LEU A 22 -4.57 0.58 -4.47
C LEU A 22 -6.04 0.26 -4.15
N THR A 23 -7.00 1.07 -4.61
CA THR A 23 -8.42 0.87 -4.30
C THR A 23 -8.94 -0.47 -4.79
N ASP A 24 -8.50 -0.90 -5.97
CA ASP A 24 -8.85 -2.19 -6.54
C ASP A 24 -8.36 -3.34 -5.67
N LEU A 25 -7.12 -3.29 -5.20
CA LEU A 25 -6.55 -4.35 -4.37
C LEU A 25 -7.28 -4.43 -3.02
N ILE A 26 -7.58 -3.31 -2.38
CA ILE A 26 -8.25 -3.28 -1.07
C ILE A 26 -9.77 -3.34 -1.14
N GLY A 27 -10.37 -3.37 -2.34
CA GLY A 27 -11.82 -3.38 -2.52
C GLY A 27 -12.51 -2.09 -2.06
N ALA A 28 -11.78 -0.97 -2.10
CA ALA A 28 -12.31 0.34 -1.72
C ALA A 28 -13.10 0.99 -2.88
N PRO A 29 -13.98 1.97 -2.58
CA PRO A 29 -14.65 2.75 -3.61
C PRO A 29 -13.66 3.49 -4.52
N GLU A 30 -14.16 3.89 -5.69
CA GLU A 30 -13.39 4.67 -6.68
C GLU A 30 -12.70 5.90 -6.06
N PRO A 31 -11.39 6.11 -6.35
CA PRO A 31 -10.67 7.28 -5.87
C PRO A 31 -11.28 8.55 -6.46
N LYS A 32 -11.28 9.62 -5.67
CA LYS A 32 -11.90 10.90 -6.08
C LYS A 32 -10.85 11.98 -6.21
N ALA A 33 -11.08 12.87 -7.17
CA ALA A 33 -10.29 14.09 -7.26
C ALA A 33 -10.50 14.94 -6.00
N TYR A 34 -9.40 15.36 -5.38
CA TYR A 34 -9.38 16.43 -4.38
C TYR A 34 -8.32 17.45 -4.78
N GLY A 35 -8.72 18.48 -5.54
CA GLY A 35 -7.78 19.41 -6.16
C GLY A 35 -6.76 18.69 -7.06
N PRO A 36 -5.45 18.84 -6.84
CA PRO A 36 -4.41 18.18 -7.63
C PRO A 36 -4.20 16.70 -7.25
N PHE A 37 -4.97 16.14 -6.31
CA PHE A 37 -4.81 14.77 -5.83
C PHE A 37 -5.89 13.81 -6.34
N ALA A 38 -5.53 12.53 -6.45
CA ALA A 38 -6.48 11.42 -6.40
C ALA A 38 -6.42 10.82 -5.00
N ALA A 39 -7.49 11.05 -4.22
CA ALA A 39 -7.54 10.74 -2.80
C ALA A 39 -8.11 9.33 -2.56
N VAL A 40 -7.41 8.56 -1.72
CA VAL A 40 -7.81 7.23 -1.24
C VAL A 40 -7.92 7.25 0.29
N PRO A 41 -9.14 7.41 0.83
CA PRO A 41 -9.37 7.33 2.28
C PRO A 41 -9.21 5.90 2.78
N LEU A 42 -8.41 5.72 3.83
CA LEU A 42 -8.24 4.44 4.53
C LEU A 42 -9.19 4.36 5.74
N ALA A 43 -9.47 3.14 6.20
CA ALA A 43 -10.42 2.88 7.29
C ALA A 43 -10.04 3.54 8.63
N ASN A 44 -8.75 3.84 8.85
CA ASN A 44 -8.26 4.50 10.07
C ASN A 44 -8.33 6.04 10.01
N GLY A 45 -8.92 6.61 8.94
CA GLY A 45 -9.08 8.05 8.74
C GLY A 45 -7.88 8.73 8.07
N VAL A 46 -6.79 8.01 7.77
CA VAL A 46 -5.68 8.54 6.97
C VAL A 46 -6.06 8.52 5.49
N THR A 47 -5.72 9.57 4.74
CA THR A 47 -5.87 9.59 3.28
C THR A 47 -4.52 9.46 2.57
N VAL A 48 -4.45 8.58 1.55
CA VAL A 48 -3.34 8.53 0.61
C VAL A 48 -3.70 9.41 -0.59
N ASP A 49 -2.99 10.52 -0.74
CA ASP A 49 -3.20 11.49 -1.82
C ASP A 49 -2.17 11.27 -2.93
N TYR A 50 -2.57 10.61 -4.02
CA TYR A 50 -1.70 10.44 -5.17
C TYR A 50 -1.59 11.75 -5.97
N ALA A 51 -0.37 12.12 -6.33
CA ALA A 51 -0.05 13.36 -7.07
C ALA A 51 0.90 13.09 -8.25
N ASP A 52 0.55 13.58 -9.42
CA ASP A 52 1.34 13.50 -10.67
C ASP A 52 1.91 14.86 -11.13
N SER A 53 1.58 15.92 -10.40
CA SER A 53 1.91 17.31 -10.76
C SER A 53 3.03 17.93 -9.91
N ILE A 54 3.49 17.24 -8.86
CA ILE A 54 4.46 17.78 -7.89
C ILE A 54 5.90 17.38 -8.26
N VAL A 55 6.11 16.12 -8.61
CA VAL A 55 7.42 15.55 -8.95
C VAL A 55 7.35 15.00 -10.36
N LYS A 56 8.41 15.22 -11.14
CA LYS A 56 8.51 14.65 -12.49
C LYS A 56 8.71 13.12 -12.43
N PRO A 57 8.19 12.33 -13.39
CA PRO A 57 8.31 10.88 -13.38
C PRO A 57 9.75 10.35 -13.23
N ASP A 58 10.75 11.03 -13.81
CA ASP A 58 12.17 10.66 -13.74
C ASP A 58 12.82 10.87 -12.35
N ARG A 59 12.08 11.48 -11.42
CA ARG A 59 12.51 11.78 -10.05
C ARG A 59 11.67 11.08 -8.99
N LEU A 60 10.76 10.18 -9.41
CA LEU A 60 10.03 9.35 -8.48
C LEU A 60 11.02 8.45 -7.72
N VAL A 61 10.88 8.45 -6.40
CA VAL A 61 11.65 7.60 -5.50
C VAL A 61 10.66 6.67 -4.83
N MET A 62 11.01 5.39 -4.73
CA MET A 62 10.18 4.39 -4.06
C MET A 62 9.79 4.87 -2.66
N GLN A 63 8.49 4.89 -2.41
CA GLN A 63 7.90 5.04 -1.09
C GLN A 63 7.37 3.67 -0.63
N HIS A 64 7.21 3.52 0.67
CA HIS A 64 6.69 2.29 1.27
C HIS A 64 5.44 2.61 2.10
N LEU A 65 4.34 1.91 1.81
CA LEU A 65 3.10 1.97 2.57
C LEU A 65 2.75 0.57 3.09
N ALA A 66 2.67 0.41 4.41
CA ALA A 66 2.24 -0.82 5.04
C ALA A 66 0.82 -0.67 5.60
N LEU A 67 -0.08 -1.55 5.18
CA LEU A 67 -1.50 -1.52 5.48
C LEU A 67 -1.88 -2.74 6.31
N LEU A 68 -2.21 -2.49 7.57
CA LEU A 68 -2.74 -3.52 8.48
C LEU A 68 -4.16 -3.88 8.05
N VAL A 69 -4.40 -5.17 7.82
CA VAL A 69 -5.69 -5.72 7.36
C VAL A 69 -6.08 -6.93 8.21
N SER A 70 -7.34 -7.34 8.19
CA SER A 70 -7.77 -8.60 8.82
C SER A 70 -7.25 -9.81 8.03
N GLU A 71 -7.36 -11.01 8.61
CA GLU A 71 -7.03 -12.26 7.90
C GLU A 71 -7.95 -12.48 6.68
N GLU A 72 -9.24 -12.17 6.81
CA GLU A 72 -10.21 -12.26 5.72
C GLU A 72 -9.92 -11.23 4.62
N GLU A 73 -9.63 -9.98 4.99
CA GLU A 73 -9.24 -8.93 4.05
C GLU A 73 -7.94 -9.30 3.31
N PHE A 74 -6.97 -9.91 4.00
CA PHE A 74 -5.75 -10.40 3.37
C PHE A 74 -6.04 -11.47 2.31
N ASP A 75 -6.96 -12.41 2.57
CA ASP A 75 -7.35 -13.44 1.60
C ASP A 75 -7.94 -12.80 0.33
N GLU A 76 -8.81 -11.82 0.48
CA GLU A 76 -9.41 -11.11 -0.65
C GLU A 76 -8.38 -10.31 -1.45
N ILE A 77 -7.53 -9.53 -0.77
CA ILE A 77 -6.47 -8.73 -1.38
C ILE A 77 -5.52 -9.66 -2.14
N PHE A 78 -5.07 -10.74 -1.50
CA PHE A 78 -4.14 -11.69 -2.10
C PHE A 78 -4.75 -12.41 -3.30
N ALA A 79 -6.04 -12.76 -3.25
CA ALA A 79 -6.75 -13.30 -4.40
C ALA A 79 -6.71 -12.35 -5.60
N ARG A 80 -6.95 -11.04 -5.39
CA ARG A 80 -6.86 -10.01 -6.45
C ARG A 80 -5.44 -9.85 -7.00
N ILE A 81 -4.41 -9.91 -6.14
CA ILE A 81 -2.99 -9.91 -6.56
C ILE A 81 -2.71 -11.10 -7.50
N VAL A 82 -3.13 -12.30 -7.12
CA VAL A 82 -2.91 -13.54 -7.90
C VAL A 82 -3.71 -13.54 -9.19
N GLU A 83 -4.98 -13.14 -9.16
CA GLU A 83 -5.86 -13.06 -10.34
C GLU A 83 -5.27 -12.12 -11.41
N ARG A 84 -4.75 -10.97 -10.98
CA ARG A 84 -4.08 -9.98 -11.83
C ARG A 84 -2.66 -10.38 -12.24
N ARG A 85 -2.14 -11.49 -11.71
CA ARG A 85 -0.77 -12.01 -11.95
C ARG A 85 0.31 -10.97 -11.65
N LEU A 86 0.11 -10.18 -10.59
CA LEU A 86 1.10 -9.21 -10.16
C LEU A 86 2.32 -9.94 -9.57
N PRO A 87 3.55 -9.47 -9.81
CA PRO A 87 4.70 -9.89 -9.02
C PRO A 87 4.50 -9.51 -7.56
N TYR A 88 4.77 -10.44 -6.64
CA TYR A 88 4.74 -10.17 -5.21
C TYR A 88 5.88 -10.88 -4.50
N TRP A 89 6.19 -10.44 -3.27
CA TRP A 89 7.33 -10.90 -2.51
C TRP A 89 7.01 -11.07 -1.02
N ALA A 90 7.77 -11.96 -0.37
CA ALA A 90 7.69 -12.18 1.06
C ALA A 90 8.45 -11.10 1.86
N GLU A 91 9.39 -10.38 1.24
CA GLU A 91 10.27 -9.41 1.92
C GLU A 91 10.37 -8.08 1.17
N PRO A 92 10.63 -6.94 1.88
CA PRO A 92 10.62 -5.60 1.29
C PRO A 92 11.71 -5.35 0.25
N ALA A 93 12.80 -6.13 0.27
CA ALA A 93 13.88 -6.05 -0.71
C ALA A 93 13.64 -6.97 -1.93
N HIS A 94 12.37 -7.25 -2.26
CA HIS A 94 11.95 -8.17 -3.31
C HIS A 94 12.57 -9.58 -3.19
N LYS A 95 12.76 -10.06 -1.96
CA LYS A 95 13.19 -11.45 -1.70
C LYS A 95 11.98 -12.34 -1.47
N GLY A 96 12.11 -13.62 -1.84
CA GLY A 96 11.02 -14.58 -1.78
C GLY A 96 9.91 -14.25 -2.77
N SER A 97 10.26 -14.18 -4.07
CA SER A 97 9.29 -13.94 -5.14
C SER A 97 8.18 -14.99 -5.15
N GLN A 98 6.96 -14.54 -5.38
CA GLN A 98 5.72 -15.32 -5.36
C GLN A 98 5.48 -16.08 -4.05
N GLN A 99 5.98 -15.55 -2.92
CA GLN A 99 5.76 -16.08 -1.58
C GLN A 99 5.20 -14.99 -0.66
N ILE A 100 4.45 -15.39 0.35
CA ILE A 100 4.08 -14.54 1.49
C ILE A 100 5.00 -14.85 2.66
N ASN A 101 5.10 -13.94 3.63
CA ASN A 101 5.74 -14.21 4.91
C ASN A 101 4.69 -14.51 5.99
N HIS A 102 5.17 -15.08 7.11
CA HIS A 102 4.37 -15.33 8.31
C HIS A 102 4.95 -14.63 9.54
N ARG A 103 5.45 -13.40 9.38
CA ARG A 103 6.10 -12.64 10.45
C ARG A 103 5.08 -12.20 11.50
N HIS A 104 5.56 -11.94 12.71
CA HIS A 104 4.76 -11.39 13.81
C HIS A 104 3.48 -12.18 14.12
N HIS A 105 3.51 -13.51 13.92
CA HIS A 105 2.36 -14.39 14.09
C HIS A 105 1.17 -14.12 13.13
N GLY A 106 1.39 -13.34 12.07
CA GLY A 106 0.41 -13.07 11.03
C GLY A 106 0.87 -13.55 9.65
N ARG A 107 0.39 -12.87 8.62
CA ARG A 107 0.79 -13.00 7.21
C ARG A 107 1.20 -11.65 6.68
N GLY A 108 2.08 -11.66 5.68
CA GLY A 108 2.56 -10.44 5.02
C GLY A 108 2.89 -10.66 3.56
N VAL A 109 2.57 -9.69 2.71
CA VAL A 109 2.90 -9.70 1.28
C VAL A 109 3.28 -8.29 0.81
N TYR A 110 4.31 -8.21 -0.03
CA TYR A 110 4.74 -6.99 -0.70
C TYR A 110 4.36 -7.05 -2.18
N VAL A 111 3.81 -5.96 -2.71
CA VAL A 111 3.51 -5.76 -4.14
C VAL A 111 3.91 -4.33 -4.51
N ASP A 112 4.45 -4.16 -5.72
CA ASP A 112 4.77 -2.82 -6.22
C ASP A 112 3.56 -2.22 -6.91
N ASP A 113 3.30 -0.94 -6.67
CA ASP A 113 2.35 -0.16 -7.46
C ASP A 113 2.93 0.17 -8.86
N PRO A 114 2.16 0.80 -9.76
CA PRO A 114 2.60 1.10 -11.13
C PRO A 114 3.88 1.95 -11.22
N ASP A 115 4.19 2.72 -10.18
CA ASP A 115 5.37 3.59 -10.09
C ASP A 115 6.52 2.96 -9.27
N GLY A 116 6.37 1.71 -8.84
CA GLY A 116 7.38 0.97 -8.08
C GLY A 116 7.39 1.29 -6.59
N HIS A 117 6.31 1.83 -6.02
CA HIS A 117 6.14 1.97 -4.59
C HIS A 117 5.80 0.64 -3.95
N ALA A 118 6.48 0.31 -2.84
CA ALA A 118 6.28 -0.94 -2.14
C ALA A 118 5.05 -0.85 -1.23
N ILE A 119 3.95 -1.51 -1.63
CA ILE A 119 2.75 -1.67 -0.82
C ILE A 119 2.84 -3.00 -0.07
N GLU A 120 2.79 -2.94 1.25
CA GLU A 120 2.73 -4.12 2.11
C GLU A 120 1.33 -4.28 2.69
N PHE A 121 0.80 -5.50 2.63
CA PHE A 121 -0.37 -5.90 3.41
C PHE A 121 0.08 -6.88 4.48
N LEU A 122 -0.27 -6.63 5.73
CA LEU A 122 0.09 -7.45 6.88
C LEU A 122 -1.10 -7.65 7.82
N THR A 123 -1.22 -8.83 8.44
CA THR A 123 -2.35 -9.16 9.32
C THR A 123 -2.07 -8.95 10.80
N HIS A 124 -0.81 -8.71 11.15
CA HIS A 124 -0.40 -8.43 12.52
C HIS A 124 0.61 -7.28 12.53
N THR A 125 0.41 -6.32 13.43
CA THR A 125 1.36 -5.22 13.63
C THR A 125 2.74 -5.75 14.04
N TYR A 126 3.79 -4.96 13.82
CA TYR A 126 5.13 -5.32 14.27
C TYR A 126 5.13 -5.62 15.77
N VAL A 127 5.52 -6.85 16.09
CA VAL A 127 5.94 -7.20 17.45
C VAL A 127 7.33 -6.60 17.62
N MET A 128 7.36 -5.43 18.25
CA MET A 128 8.60 -4.86 18.75
C MET A 128 8.93 -5.62 20.03
N ASP A 129 9.88 -6.56 19.98
CA ASP A 129 10.39 -7.19 21.20
C ASP A 129 10.82 -6.07 22.17
N GLY A 130 10.18 -6.05 23.34
CA GLY A 130 10.25 -4.93 24.26
C GLY A 130 11.68 -4.62 24.68
N THR A 131 12.14 -3.41 24.39
CA THR A 131 12.92 -2.69 25.39
C THR A 131 11.94 -2.22 26.46
N GLY A 132 11.81 -3.03 27.52
CA GLY A 132 11.01 -2.78 28.71
C GLY A 132 10.84 -4.05 29.54
#